data_AF-A0AA43JTK9-F1
#
_entry.id   AF-A0AA43JTK9-F1
#
_cell.length_a   1.000
_cell.length_b   1.000
_cell.length_c   1.000
_cell.angle_alpha   90.00
_cell.angle_beta   90.00
_cell.angle_gamma   90.00
#
_symmetry.space_group_name_H-M   'P 1'
#
loop_
_entity.id
_entity.type
_entity.pdbx_description
1 polymer ?
#
loop_
_entity_poly.entity_id
_entity_poly.type
_entity_poly.pdbx_seq_one_letter_code
_entity_poly.pdbx_strand_id
1 'polypeptide(L)'
;MESFLELLVSFLPGLLGPYREQVQPLWTQTAELFGATAARRGLAAGEVIEEFQDLRESIIRLLYQDPPRVSGNPISLRDLLRLSRAVDRGVTHASVGHTDALFFALFEGSGVPDTKADPHLVDEVQAQMAELRRAYREVMEPLRHHDGES
;
A
#
# COMPACT_ATOMS: atom_id res chain seq x y z
N MET A 1 -2.18 -8.93 -6.58
CA MET A 1 -2.78 -8.40 -5.34
C MET A 1 -1.86 -8.67 -4.18
N GLU A 2 -1.48 -9.93 -3.92
CA GLU A 2 -0.53 -10.28 -2.86
C GLU A 2 0.77 -9.44 -2.88
N SER A 3 1.44 -9.30 -4.03
CA SER A 3 2.66 -8.49 -4.13
C SER A 3 2.46 -7.00 -3.77
N PHE A 4 1.25 -6.46 -3.95
CA PHE A 4 0.92 -5.09 -3.52
C PHE A 4 0.76 -5.02 -2.01
N LEU A 5 0.07 -5.98 -1.42
CA LEU A 5 -0.08 -6.06 0.03
C LEU A 5 1.28 -6.23 0.70
N GLU A 6 2.17 -7.07 0.16
CA GLU A 6 3.56 -7.18 0.61
C GLU A 6 4.29 -5.84 0.56
N LEU A 7 4.13 -5.09 -0.53
CA LEU A 7 4.74 -3.76 -0.68
C LEU A 7 4.18 -2.75 0.33
N LEU A 8 2.86 -2.69 0.49
CA LEU A 8 2.19 -1.83 1.46
C LEU A 8 2.64 -2.17 2.89
N VAL A 9 2.66 -3.45 3.26
CA VAL A 9 3.14 -3.93 4.56
C VAL A 9 4.60 -3.52 4.79
N SER A 10 5.45 -3.61 3.75
CA SER A 10 6.86 -3.23 3.85
C SER A 10 7.08 -1.76 4.22
N PHE A 11 6.12 -0.87 3.95
CA PHE A 11 6.22 0.54 4.26
C PHE A 11 5.81 0.88 5.70
N LEU A 12 5.05 0.00 6.38
CA LEU A 12 4.52 0.26 7.71
C LEU A 12 5.60 0.66 8.73
N PRO A 13 6.78 0.00 8.80
CA PRO A 13 7.85 0.44 9.70
C PRO A 13 8.30 1.87 9.43
N GLY A 14 8.43 2.25 8.15
CA GLY A 14 8.79 3.61 7.75
C GLY A 14 7.72 4.65 8.11
N LEU A 15 6.44 4.29 7.95
CA LEU A 15 5.29 5.15 8.30
C LEU A 15 5.09 5.36 9.79
N LEU A 16 5.48 4.39 10.62
CA LEU A 16 5.39 4.48 12.07
C LEU A 16 6.65 5.10 12.70
N GLY A 17 7.76 5.12 11.95
CA GLY A 17 9.07 5.59 12.36
C GLY A 17 9.35 7.09 12.10
N PRO A 18 10.62 7.50 12.23
CA PRO A 18 11.04 8.89 12.05
C PRO A 18 10.95 9.39 10.60
N TYR A 19 11.01 8.48 9.62
CA TYR A 19 10.95 8.81 8.18
C TYR A 19 9.54 8.86 7.60
N ARG A 20 8.52 8.94 8.46
CA ARG A 20 7.10 8.89 8.06
C ARG A 20 6.74 9.91 6.97
N GLU A 21 7.36 11.10 6.99
CA GLU A 21 7.06 12.18 6.06
C GLU A 21 7.64 11.89 4.67
N GLN A 22 8.77 11.19 4.60
CA GLN A 22 9.39 10.75 3.36
C GLN A 22 8.71 9.49 2.79
N VAL A 23 8.19 8.62 3.65
CA VAL A 23 7.54 7.36 3.24
C VAL A 23 6.06 7.59 2.87
N GLN A 24 5.40 8.59 3.44
CA GLN A 24 3.98 8.87 3.18
C GLN A 24 3.65 9.06 1.69
N PRO A 25 4.43 9.81 0.87
CA PRO A 25 4.19 9.90 -0.56
C PRO A 25 4.23 8.55 -1.28
N LEU A 26 5.18 7.67 -0.91
CA LEU A 26 5.31 6.33 -1.50
C LEU A 26 4.10 5.45 -1.14
N TRP A 27 3.61 5.56 0.09
CA TRP A 27 2.37 4.91 0.53
C TRP A 27 1.17 5.38 -0.29
N THR A 28 1.00 6.69 -0.45
CA THR A 28 -0.09 7.28 -1.26
C THR A 28 -0.02 6.79 -2.71
N GLN A 29 1.15 6.87 -3.35
CA GLN A 29 1.33 6.45 -4.75
C GLN A 29 1.08 4.95 -4.93
N THR A 30 1.50 4.12 -3.96
CA THR A 30 1.25 2.67 -4.01
C THR A 30 -0.24 2.35 -3.86
N ALA A 31 -0.95 3.07 -2.98
CA ALA A 31 -2.39 2.91 -2.81
C ALA A 31 -3.16 3.33 -4.07
N GLU A 32 -2.81 4.46 -4.68
CA GLU A 32 -3.37 4.90 -5.97
C GLU A 32 -3.14 3.87 -7.07
N LEU A 33 -1.91 3.38 -7.20
CA LEU A 33 -1.55 2.35 -8.18
C LEU A 33 -2.34 1.05 -7.94
N PHE A 34 -2.52 0.65 -6.69
CA PHE A 34 -3.35 -0.51 -6.32
C PHE A 34 -4.80 -0.34 -6.79
N GLY A 35 -5.41 0.81 -6.47
CA GLY A 35 -6.77 1.14 -6.89
C GLY A 35 -6.96 1.19 -8.40
N ALA A 36 -6.03 1.86 -9.10
CA ALA A 36 -6.01 1.96 -10.56
C ALA A 36 -5.86 0.59 -11.23
N THR A 37 -4.97 -0.25 -10.69
CA THR A 37 -4.79 -1.63 -11.17
C THR A 37 -6.05 -2.45 -10.95
N ALA A 38 -6.72 -2.29 -9.80
CA ALA A 38 -7.96 -2.99 -9.52
C ALA A 38 -9.08 -2.59 -10.50
N ALA A 39 -9.22 -1.29 -10.80
CA ALA A 39 -10.17 -0.79 -11.80
C ALA A 39 -9.87 -1.37 -13.20
N ARG A 40 -8.61 -1.36 -13.65
CA ARG A 40 -8.18 -1.96 -14.92
C ARG A 40 -8.46 -3.46 -15.00
N ARG A 41 -8.56 -4.15 -13.86
CA ARG A 41 -8.92 -5.57 -13.76
C ARG A 41 -10.42 -5.82 -13.60
N GLY A 42 -11.24 -4.76 -13.60
CA GLY A 42 -12.70 -4.85 -13.49
C GLY A 42 -13.22 -5.11 -12.08
N LEU A 43 -12.39 -4.94 -11.05
CA LEU A 43 -12.85 -5.03 -9.66
C LEU A 43 -13.75 -3.83 -9.32
N ALA A 44 -14.66 -4.01 -8.38
CA ALA A 44 -15.46 -2.94 -7.80
C ALA A 44 -14.66 -2.15 -6.75
N ALA A 45 -15.01 -0.88 -6.58
CA ALA A 45 -14.41 -0.05 -5.53
C ALA A 45 -14.58 -0.66 -4.11
N GLY A 46 -15.70 -1.36 -3.88
CA GLY A 46 -15.94 -2.07 -2.61
C GLY A 46 -14.88 -3.14 -2.32
N GLU A 47 -14.50 -3.92 -3.33
CA GLU A 47 -13.47 -4.98 -3.20
C GLU A 47 -12.10 -4.36 -2.87
N VAL A 48 -11.77 -3.21 -3.47
CA VAL A 48 -10.54 -2.45 -3.14
C VAL A 48 -10.53 -2.01 -1.67
N ILE A 49 -11.67 -1.56 -1.16
CA ILE A 49 -11.81 -1.13 0.24
C ILE A 49 -11.68 -2.33 1.18
N GLU A 50 -12.31 -3.45 0.86
CA GLU A 50 -12.26 -4.69 1.65
C GLU A 50 -10.83 -5.18 1.84
N GLU A 51 -9.99 -5.18 0.80
CA GLU A 51 -8.57 -5.56 0.88
C GLU A 51 -7.79 -4.72 1.94
N PHE A 52 -8.10 -3.43 2.07
CA PHE A 52 -7.50 -2.59 3.12
C PHE A 52 -8.08 -2.87 4.52
N GLN A 53 -9.34 -3.30 4.62
CA GLN A 53 -9.91 -3.72 5.90
C GLN A 53 -9.33 -5.07 6.33
N ASP A 54 -9.13 -6.01 5.42
CA ASP A 54 -8.47 -7.28 5.67
C ASP A 54 -7.00 -7.08 6.06
N LEU A 55 -6.32 -6.13 5.42
CA LEU A 55 -4.98 -5.71 5.83
C LEU A 55 -4.98 -5.15 7.26
N ARG A 56 -5.92 -4.27 7.61
CA ARG A 56 -6.07 -3.73 8.98
C ARG A 56 -6.26 -4.84 10.00
N GLU A 57 -7.18 -5.75 9.72
CA GLU A 57 -7.47 -6.88 10.59
C GLU A 57 -6.23 -7.77 10.76
N SER A 58 -5.55 -8.09 9.67
CA SER A 58 -4.33 -8.89 9.68
C SER A 58 -3.22 -8.25 10.51
N ILE A 59 -3.04 -6.94 10.38
CA ILE A 59 -2.04 -6.21 11.18
C ILE A 59 -2.46 -6.22 12.65
N ILE A 60 -3.70 -5.89 13.00
CA ILE A 60 -4.15 -5.92 14.40
C ILE A 60 -3.99 -7.32 15.00
N ARG A 61 -4.38 -8.38 14.28
CA ARG A 61 -4.19 -9.77 14.72
C ARG A 61 -2.71 -10.07 14.96
N LEU A 62 -1.81 -9.65 14.07
CA LEU A 62 -0.37 -9.82 14.26
C LEU A 62 0.15 -9.09 15.52
N LEU A 63 -0.33 -7.86 15.73
CA LEU A 63 0.10 -7.02 16.85
C LEU A 63 -0.42 -7.49 18.21
N TYR A 64 -1.59 -8.14 18.25
CA TYR A 64 -2.27 -8.59 19.47
C TYR A 64 -2.37 -10.13 19.57
N GLN A 65 -1.50 -10.87 18.89
CA GLN A 65 -1.43 -12.34 18.99
C GLN A 65 -1.14 -12.79 20.43
N ASP A 66 -1.83 -13.84 20.88
CA ASP A 66 -1.61 -14.52 22.16
C ASP A 66 -1.20 -15.99 21.93
N PRO A 67 -0.01 -16.45 22.40
CA PRO A 67 1.01 -15.69 23.10
C PRO A 67 1.69 -14.65 22.20
N PRO A 68 2.13 -13.50 22.76
CA PRO A 68 2.86 -12.49 22.00
C PRO A 68 4.09 -13.11 21.34
N ARG A 69 4.12 -13.14 20.01
CA ARG A 69 5.30 -13.64 19.26
C ARG A 69 6.46 -12.65 19.30
N VAL A 70 6.18 -11.37 19.56
CA VAL A 70 7.18 -10.30 19.62
C VAL A 70 7.56 -10.07 21.09
N SER A 71 8.76 -10.48 21.47
CA SER A 71 9.41 -10.00 22.70
C SER A 71 9.82 -8.54 22.48
N GLY A 72 8.90 -7.60 22.71
CA GLY A 72 9.12 -6.19 22.46
C GLY A 72 8.21 -5.30 23.30
N ASN A 73 8.49 -3.99 23.29
CA ASN A 73 7.66 -3.01 24.00
C ASN A 73 6.19 -3.13 23.53
N PRO A 74 5.22 -3.05 24.46
CA PRO A 74 3.82 -3.00 24.09
C PRO A 74 3.58 -1.82 23.15
N ILE A 75 2.82 -2.06 22.08
CA ILE A 75 2.48 -1.04 21.09
C ILE A 75 1.69 0.05 21.78
N SER A 76 2.16 1.28 21.62
CA SER A 76 1.48 2.41 22.25
C SER A 76 0.17 2.72 21.51
N LEU A 77 -0.80 3.29 22.21
CA LEU A 77 -2.04 3.79 21.59
C LEU A 77 -1.73 4.78 20.44
N ARG A 78 -0.63 5.54 20.57
CA ARG A 78 -0.17 6.47 19.52
C ARG A 78 0.20 5.72 18.24
N ASP A 79 0.89 4.59 18.35
CA ASP A 79 1.31 3.80 17.19
C ASP A 79 0.12 3.13 16.53
N LEU A 80 -0.85 2.64 17.32
CA LEU A 80 -2.11 2.11 16.82
C LEU A 80 -2.91 3.18 16.04
N LEU A 81 -3.03 4.38 16.58
CA LEU A 81 -3.72 5.50 15.90
C LEU A 81 -2.99 5.94 14.63
N ARG A 82 -1.65 5.90 14.61
CA ARG A 82 -0.85 6.18 13.41
C ARG A 82 -1.07 5.12 12.34
N LEU A 83 -1.09 3.85 12.72
CA LEU A 83 -1.38 2.74 11.84
C LEU A 83 -2.79 2.87 11.24
N SER A 84 -3.81 3.13 12.09
CA SER A 84 -5.18 3.36 11.61
C SER A 84 -5.22 4.45 10.55
N ARG A 85 -4.60 5.60 10.82
CA ARG A 85 -4.52 6.71 9.86
C ARG A 85 -3.77 6.36 8.58
N ALA A 86 -2.73 5.52 8.65
CA ALA A 86 -2.03 5.06 7.46
C ALA A 86 -2.98 4.22 6.58
N VAL A 87 -3.69 3.26 7.17
CA VAL A 87 -4.69 2.45 6.46
C VAL A 87 -5.82 3.31 5.90
N ASP A 88 -6.38 4.23 6.69
CA ASP A 88 -7.47 5.13 6.24
C ASP A 88 -7.03 6.00 5.04
N ARG A 89 -5.77 6.48 5.04
CA ARG A 89 -5.20 7.16 3.88
C ARG A 89 -5.02 6.22 2.69
N GLY A 90 -4.61 4.98 2.93
CA GLY A 90 -4.50 3.95 1.90
C GLY A 90 -5.85 3.72 1.20
N VAL A 91 -6.92 3.51 1.97
CA VAL A 91 -8.29 3.40 1.46
C VAL A 91 -8.68 4.60 0.62
N THR A 92 -8.41 5.81 1.12
CA THR A 92 -8.74 7.07 0.43
C THR A 92 -8.05 7.14 -0.93
N HIS A 93 -6.72 6.95 -0.96
CA HIS A 93 -5.93 7.07 -2.17
C HIS A 93 -6.13 5.92 -3.16
N ALA A 94 -6.40 4.71 -2.67
CA ALA A 94 -6.83 3.62 -3.53
C ALA A 94 -8.19 3.90 -4.17
N SER A 95 -9.12 4.50 -3.44
CA SER A 95 -10.42 4.92 -4.02
C SER A 95 -10.24 6.02 -5.09
N VAL A 96 -9.30 6.96 -4.87
CA VAL A 96 -8.93 7.98 -5.86
C VAL A 96 -8.36 7.32 -7.12
N GLY A 97 -7.29 6.52 -6.99
CA GLY A 97 -6.67 5.86 -8.15
C GLY A 97 -7.63 4.93 -8.89
N HIS A 98 -8.53 4.26 -8.17
CA HIS A 98 -9.59 3.45 -8.76
C HIS A 98 -10.57 4.30 -9.60
N THR A 99 -11.06 5.40 -9.03
CA THR A 99 -12.01 6.28 -9.69
C THR A 99 -11.38 6.98 -10.90
N ASP A 100 -10.14 7.45 -10.77
CA ASP A 100 -9.39 8.10 -11.84
C ASP A 100 -9.20 7.14 -13.02
N ALA A 101 -8.82 5.88 -12.76
CA ALA A 101 -8.68 4.87 -13.80
C ALA A 101 -10.00 4.59 -14.55
N LEU A 102 -11.13 4.51 -13.84
CA LEU A 102 -12.44 4.36 -14.47
C LEU A 102 -12.81 5.60 -15.30
N PHE A 103 -12.52 6.79 -14.78
CA PHE A 103 -12.74 8.04 -15.49
C PHE A 103 -11.95 8.10 -16.80
N PHE A 104 -10.65 7.80 -16.77
CA PHE A 104 -9.83 7.77 -17.98
C PHE A 104 -10.33 6.71 -18.98
N ALA A 105 -10.67 5.51 -18.52
CA ALA A 105 -11.24 4.46 -19.38
C ALA A 105 -12.55 4.89 -20.06
N LEU A 106 -13.41 5.63 -19.35
CA LEU A 106 -14.64 6.20 -19.92
C LEU A 106 -14.33 7.23 -21.00
N PHE A 107 -13.35 8.11 -20.78
CA PHE A 107 -12.96 9.17 -21.73
C PHE A 107 -12.25 8.65 -22.97
N GLU A 108 -11.49 7.56 -22.86
CA GLU A 108 -10.83 6.89 -23.99
C GLU A 108 -11.80 6.08 -24.87
N GLY A 109 -13.11 6.18 -24.60
CA GLY A 109 -14.17 5.62 -25.43
C GLY A 109 -14.50 4.16 -25.14
N SER A 110 -13.94 3.56 -24.09
CA SER A 110 -14.26 2.18 -23.73
C SER A 110 -15.60 2.08 -22.98
N GLY A 111 -15.97 3.07 -22.15
CA GLY A 111 -17.26 3.15 -21.40
C GLY A 111 -17.52 2.02 -20.38
N VAL A 112 -16.90 0.87 -20.64
CA VAL A 112 -16.71 -0.34 -19.89
C VAL A 112 -15.25 -0.68 -20.16
N PRO A 113 -14.40 -0.91 -19.15
CA PRO A 113 -13.02 -1.35 -19.38
C PRO A 113 -13.06 -2.52 -20.37
N ASP A 114 -12.42 -2.40 -21.55
CA ASP A 114 -12.32 -3.51 -22.49
C ASP A 114 -11.59 -4.62 -21.72
N THR A 115 -12.34 -5.63 -21.29
CA THR A 115 -11.87 -6.65 -20.35
C THR A 115 -10.86 -7.59 -21.00
N LYS A 116 -10.46 -7.30 -22.24
CA LYS A 116 -9.28 -7.87 -22.86
C LYS A 116 -8.10 -7.51 -21.99
N ALA A 117 -7.59 -8.52 -21.30
CA ALA A 117 -6.35 -8.44 -20.54
C ALA A 117 -5.30 -7.75 -21.41
N ASP A 118 -4.99 -6.50 -21.07
CA ASP A 118 -3.85 -5.80 -21.64
C ASP A 118 -2.62 -6.65 -21.31
N PRO A 119 -1.97 -7.27 -22.32
CA PRO A 119 -0.87 -8.19 -22.08
C PRO A 119 0.29 -7.53 -21.35
N HIS A 120 0.38 -6.20 -21.42
CA HIS A 120 1.46 -5.42 -20.83
C HIS A 120 1.11 -4.82 -19.47
N LEU A 121 -0.16 -4.86 -19.04
CA LEU A 121 -0.59 -4.32 -17.75
C LEU A 121 0.20 -4.93 -16.59
N VAL A 122 0.43 -6.24 -16.62
CA VAL A 122 1.18 -6.93 -15.56
C VAL A 122 2.63 -6.41 -15.51
N ASP A 123 3.30 -6.32 -16.66
CA ASP A 123 4.69 -5.86 -16.74
C ASP A 123 4.83 -4.40 -16.32
N GLU A 124 3.90 -3.54 -16.76
CA GLU A 124 3.84 -2.13 -16.40
C GLU A 124 3.69 -1.93 -14.90
N VAL A 125 2.72 -2.63 -14.29
CA VAL A 125 2.49 -2.58 -12.85
C VAL A 125 3.70 -3.10 -12.08
N GLN A 126 4.32 -4.20 -12.53
CA GLN A 126 5.52 -4.72 -11.87
C GLN A 126 6.69 -3.73 -11.95
N ALA A 127 6.87 -3.03 -13.07
CA ALA A 127 7.89 -2.00 -13.21
C ALA A 127 7.64 -0.82 -12.26
N GLN A 128 6.40 -0.34 -12.17
CA GLN A 128 6.03 0.73 -11.24
C GLN A 128 6.23 0.31 -9.77
N MET A 129 5.87 -0.93 -9.41
CA MET A 129 6.12 -1.47 -8.07
C MET A 129 7.60 -1.65 -7.77
N ALA A 130 8.42 -2.04 -8.75
CA ALA A 130 9.87 -2.13 -8.59
C ALA A 130 10.49 -0.75 -8.32
N GLU A 131 9.99 0.28 -9.00
CA GLU A 131 10.42 1.65 -8.78
C GLU A 131 10.06 2.16 -7.38
N LEU A 132 8.83 1.91 -6.93
CA LEU A 132 8.38 2.22 -5.57
C LEU A 132 9.24 1.51 -4.50
N ARG A 133 9.61 0.25 -4.72
CA ARG A 133 10.53 -0.49 -3.84
C ARG A 133 11.92 0.12 -3.81
N ARG A 134 12.43 0.58 -4.95
CA ARG A 134 13.73 1.24 -5.05
C ARG A 134 13.72 2.56 -4.29
N ALA A 135 12.73 3.41 -4.54
CA ALA A 135 12.57 4.68 -3.84
C ALA A 135 12.44 4.49 -2.32
N TYR A 136 11.68 3.49 -1.87
CA TYR A 136 11.59 3.18 -0.44
C TYR A 136 12.93 2.77 0.15
N ARG A 137 13.71 1.96 -0.56
CA ARG A 137 15.05 1.56 -0.10
C ARG A 137 15.97 2.76 0.05
N GLU A 138 15.97 3.67 -0.91
CA GLU A 138 16.76 4.91 -0.87
C GLU A 138 16.38 5.78 0.34
N VAL A 139 15.08 5.90 0.64
CA VAL A 139 14.59 6.63 1.84
C VAL A 139 15.04 5.97 3.14
N MET A 140 15.08 4.64 3.19
CA MET A 140 15.41 3.87 4.38
C MET A 140 16.91 3.55 4.53
N GLU A 141 17.73 3.85 3.53
CA GLU A 141 19.17 3.60 3.52
C GLU A 141 19.94 4.20 4.71
N PRO A 142 19.60 5.42 5.21
CA PRO A 142 20.23 5.97 6.41
C PRO A 142 20.10 5.09 7.67
N LEU A 143 19.06 4.24 7.78
CA LEU A 143 18.88 3.32 8.90
C LEU A 143 19.89 2.15 8.88
N ARG A 144 20.28 1.68 7.69
CA ARG A 144 21.22 0.55 7.56
C ARG A 144 22.65 0.91 7.93
N HIS A 145 23.01 2.19 7.94
CA HIS A 145 24.35 2.64 8.28
C HIS A 145 24.51 3.00 9.76
N HIS A 146 23.42 3.29 10.49
CA HIS A 146 23.49 3.54 11.94
C HIS A 146 23.46 2.28 12.79
N ASP A 147 22.81 1.19 12.35
CA ASP A 147 22.75 -0.07 13.11
C ASP A 147 24.05 -0.91 13.01
N GLY A 148 25.03 -0.49 12.20
CA GLY A 148 26.31 -1.19 12.00
C GLY A 148 27.49 -0.66 12.82
N GLU A 149 27.31 0.43 13.59
CA GLU A 149 28.37 1.09 14.37
C GLU A 149 28.14 1.02 15.90
N SER A 150 27.23 0.19 16.39
CA SER A 150 26.97 -0.02 17.83
C SER A 150 27.44 -1.37 18.35
#